data_AF-A0ABD7CC97-F1
#
_entry.id   AF-A0ABD7CC97-F1
#
_cell.length_a   1.000
_cell.length_b   1.000
_cell.length_c   1.000
_cell.angle_alpha   90.00
_cell.angle_beta   90.00
_cell.angle_gamma   90.00
#
_symmetry.space_group_name_H-M   'P 1'
#
loop_
_entity.id
_entity.type
_entity.pdbx_description
1 polymer ?
#
loop_
_entity_poly.entity_id
_entity_poly.type
_entity_poly.pdbx_seq_one_letter_code
_entity_poly.pdbx_strand_id
1 'polypeptide(L)'
;MKKKKACLKNIPKDLQKNVLAKESLKAYKDCLSQARNEEERKACEKLLTPEARKLLEQEVKNSVKAYLDCVSRARNEKEKQECEKLLTPEARKFLAKELQQKDKRSKIA
;
A
#
# COMPACT_ATOMS: atom_id res chain seq x y z
N MET A 1 0.97 2.83 -40.81
CA MET A 1 0.95 3.50 -39.48
C MET A 1 2.35 3.59 -38.85
N LYS A 2 3.24 4.47 -39.32
CA LYS A 2 4.64 4.56 -38.82
C LYS A 2 4.89 5.63 -37.74
N LYS A 3 3.89 6.45 -37.38
CA LYS A 3 4.09 7.62 -36.48
C LYS A 3 3.94 7.34 -34.97
N LYS A 4 3.22 6.30 -34.53
CA LYS A 4 3.03 6.03 -33.08
C LYS A 4 4.27 5.50 -32.36
N LYS A 5 5.21 4.84 -33.06
CA LYS A 5 6.45 4.33 -32.45
C LYS A 5 7.49 5.41 -32.14
N ALA A 6 7.39 6.60 -32.73
CA ALA A 6 8.35 7.69 -32.52
C ALA A 6 8.05 8.50 -31.24
N CYS A 7 6.77 8.71 -30.91
CA CYS A 7 6.39 9.52 -29.75
C CYS A 7 6.75 8.88 -28.40
N LEU A 8 6.79 7.55 -28.30
CA LEU A 8 7.15 6.86 -27.05
C LEU A 8 8.64 6.99 -26.67
N LYS A 9 9.52 7.41 -27.59
CA LYS A 9 10.97 7.52 -27.31
C LYS A 9 11.38 8.79 -26.56
N ASN A 10 10.46 9.75 -26.38
CA ASN A 10 10.74 11.03 -25.73
C ASN A 10 9.97 11.24 -24.41
N ILE A 11 9.34 10.18 -23.88
CA ILE A 11 8.74 10.22 -22.54
C ILE A 11 9.83 9.85 -21.54
N PRO A 12 10.09 10.67 -20.50
CA PRO A 12 11.09 10.35 -19.50
C PRO A 12 10.79 8.97 -18.89
N LYS A 13 11.81 8.11 -18.83
CA LYS A 13 11.69 6.73 -18.33
C LYS A 13 11.05 6.68 -16.93
N ASP A 14 11.26 7.72 -16.12
CA ASP A 14 10.61 7.92 -14.82
C ASP A 14 9.08 7.97 -14.89
N LEU A 15 8.53 8.64 -15.90
CA LEU A 15 7.08 8.74 -16.07
C LEU A 15 6.50 7.39 -16.49
N GLN A 16 7.22 6.63 -17.32
CA GLN A 16 6.80 5.29 -17.74
C GLN A 16 6.83 4.29 -16.56
N LYS A 17 7.83 4.38 -15.68
CA LYS A 17 7.91 3.58 -14.45
C LYS A 17 6.78 3.89 -13.47
N ASN A 18 6.44 5.16 -13.28
CA ASN A 18 5.34 5.55 -12.40
C ASN A 18 3.99 5.05 -12.92
N VAL A 19 3.75 5.14 -14.23
CA VAL A 19 2.53 4.58 -14.86
C VAL A 19 2.47 3.07 -14.66
N LEU A 20 3.56 2.35 -14.94
CA LEU A 20 3.62 0.89 -14.77
C LEU A 20 3.41 0.48 -13.31
N ALA A 21 3.93 1.26 -12.36
CA ALA A 21 3.74 1.01 -10.95
C ALA A 21 2.28 1.22 -10.51
N LYS A 22 1.62 2.28 -11.00
CA LYS A 22 0.18 2.52 -10.75
C LYS A 22 -0.70 1.41 -11.34
N GLU A 23 -0.38 0.92 -12.54
CA GLU A 23 -1.10 -0.23 -13.13
C GLU A 23 -0.87 -1.51 -12.33
N SER A 24 0.37 -1.78 -11.92
CA SER A 24 0.70 -2.92 -11.05
C SER A 24 -0.07 -2.84 -9.72
N LEU A 25 -0.20 -1.64 -9.14
CA LEU A 25 -0.99 -1.43 -7.91
C LEU A 25 -2.47 -1.71 -8.11
N LYS A 26 -3.03 -1.34 -9.27
CA LYS A 26 -4.42 -1.65 -9.60
C LYS A 26 -4.63 -3.16 -9.71
N ALA A 27 -3.75 -3.86 -10.44
CA ALA A 27 -3.81 -5.32 -10.57
C ALA A 27 -3.68 -6.03 -9.21
N TYR A 28 -2.80 -5.53 -8.34
CA TYR A 28 -2.65 -6.03 -6.99
C TYR A 28 -3.92 -5.88 -6.14
N LYS A 29 -4.55 -4.70 -6.17
CA LYS A 29 -5.81 -4.47 -5.43
C LYS A 29 -6.95 -5.36 -5.94
N ASP A 30 -7.02 -5.57 -7.25
CA ASP A 30 -8.00 -6.49 -7.85
C ASP A 30 -7.77 -7.94 -7.40
N CYS A 31 -6.52 -8.39 -7.47
CA CYS A 31 -6.10 -9.71 -6.98
C CYS A 31 -6.36 -9.88 -5.48
N LEU A 32 -6.07 -8.86 -4.66
CA LEU A 32 -6.35 -8.86 -3.22
C LEU A 32 -7.83 -8.96 -2.88
N SER A 33 -8.69 -8.35 -3.70
CA SER A 33 -10.15 -8.41 -3.54
C SER A 33 -10.66 -9.83 -3.74
N GLN A 34 -10.02 -10.58 -4.64
CA GLN A 34 -10.33 -11.98 -4.91
C GLN A 34 -9.66 -12.95 -3.92
N ALA A 35 -8.49 -12.59 -3.39
CA ALA A 35 -7.70 -13.42 -2.49
C ALA A 35 -8.41 -13.67 -1.14
N ARG A 36 -8.71 -14.94 -0.87
CA ARG A 36 -9.34 -15.41 0.38
C ARG A 36 -8.30 -15.80 1.43
N ASN A 37 -7.15 -16.31 1.00
CA ASN A 37 -6.10 -16.85 1.87
C ASN A 37 -4.80 -16.03 1.84
N GLU A 38 -3.90 -16.24 2.81
CA GLU A 38 -2.61 -15.55 2.84
C GLU A 38 -1.71 -15.94 1.64
N GLU A 39 -1.81 -17.18 1.15
CA GLU A 39 -1.05 -17.62 -0.02
C GLU A 39 -1.44 -16.88 -1.29
N GLU A 40 -2.74 -16.69 -1.53
CA GLU A 40 -3.22 -15.90 -2.67
C GLU A 40 -2.76 -14.45 -2.56
N ARG A 41 -2.78 -13.87 -1.36
CA ARG A 41 -2.24 -12.53 -1.13
C ARG A 41 -0.74 -12.45 -1.44
N LYS A 42 0.05 -13.45 -1.03
CA LYS A 42 1.48 -13.54 -1.39
C LYS A 42 1.67 -13.68 -2.90
N ALA A 43 0.80 -14.40 -3.59
CA ALA A 43 0.82 -14.48 -5.06
C ALA A 43 0.50 -13.13 -5.71
N CYS A 44 -0.52 -12.42 -5.21
CA CYS A 44 -0.84 -11.06 -5.65
C CYS A 44 0.34 -10.10 -5.43
N GLU A 45 0.99 -10.18 -4.28
CA GLU A 45 2.18 -9.39 -3.99
C GLU A 45 3.30 -9.69 -5.00
N LYS A 46 3.51 -10.95 -5.41
CA LYS A 46 4.52 -11.31 -6.42
C LYS A 46 4.26 -10.68 -7.79
N LEU A 47 3.01 -10.32 -8.11
CA LEU A 47 2.67 -9.59 -9.33
C LEU A 47 3.09 -8.11 -9.27
N LEU A 48 3.27 -7.55 -8.08
CA LEU A 48 3.78 -6.19 -7.94
C LEU A 48 5.26 -6.14 -8.30
N THR A 49 5.60 -5.21 -9.19
CA THR A 49 6.98 -4.81 -9.44
C THR A 49 7.59 -4.18 -8.18
N PRO A 50 8.92 -4.24 -8.01
CA PRO A 50 9.59 -3.63 -6.85
C PRO A 50 9.31 -2.13 -6.73
N GLU A 51 9.20 -1.40 -7.84
CA GLU A 51 8.73 0.00 -7.83
C GLU A 51 7.30 0.15 -7.30
N ALA A 52 6.36 -0.70 -7.74
CA ALA A 52 4.99 -0.67 -7.25
C ALA A 52 4.87 -1.04 -5.77
N ARG A 53 5.62 -2.04 -5.31
CA ARG A 53 5.69 -2.42 -3.88
C ARG A 53 6.15 -1.26 -3.01
N LYS A 54 7.21 -0.56 -3.42
CA LYS A 54 7.71 0.63 -2.70
C LYS A 54 6.65 1.72 -2.62
N LEU A 55 5.94 1.98 -3.72
CA LEU A 55 4.84 2.95 -3.73
C LEU A 55 3.68 2.52 -2.83
N LEU A 56 3.28 1.24 -2.85
CA LEU A 56 2.26 0.70 -1.96
C LEU A 56 2.65 0.88 -0.49
N GLU A 57 3.88 0.51 -0.16
CA GLU A 57 4.38 0.60 1.21
C GLU A 57 4.42 2.06 1.68
N GLN A 58 4.81 2.99 0.80
CA GLN A 58 4.83 4.41 1.10
C GLN A 58 3.42 4.99 1.27
N GLU A 59 2.46 4.62 0.42
CA GLU A 59 1.05 4.99 0.54
C GLU A 59 0.46 4.48 1.87
N VAL A 60 0.73 3.22 2.22
CA VAL A 60 0.31 2.61 3.48
C VAL A 60 0.95 3.34 4.67
N LYS A 61 2.26 3.61 4.62
CA LYS A 61 2.98 4.36 5.66
C LYS A 61 2.41 5.77 5.84
N ASN A 62 2.06 6.46 4.75
CA ASN A 62 1.43 7.77 4.79
C ASN A 62 0.04 7.71 5.43
N SER A 63 -0.79 6.73 5.06
CA SER A 63 -2.11 6.51 5.65
C SER A 63 -2.01 6.18 7.16
N VAL A 64 -1.06 5.32 7.55
CA VAL A 64 -0.77 5.01 8.96
C VAL A 64 -0.30 6.26 9.71
N LYS A 65 0.58 7.06 9.12
CA LYS A 65 1.05 8.30 9.76
C LYS A 65 -0.09 9.29 9.97
N ALA A 66 -0.96 9.46 8.98
CA ALA A 66 -2.15 10.30 9.09
C ALA A 66 -3.10 9.80 10.19
N TYR A 67 -3.29 8.49 10.28
CA TYR A 67 -4.04 7.86 11.37
C TYR A 67 -3.41 8.12 12.73
N LEU A 68 -2.10 7.91 12.89
CA LEU A 68 -1.41 8.14 14.15
C LEU A 68 -1.47 9.61 14.58
N ASP A 69 -1.31 10.55 13.64
CA ASP A 69 -1.46 11.98 13.92
C ASP A 69 -2.89 12.33 14.36
N CYS A 70 -3.89 11.76 13.67
CA CYS A 70 -5.30 11.92 14.04
C CYS A 70 -5.59 11.33 15.43
N VAL A 71 -5.15 10.09 15.69
CA VAL A 71 -5.34 9.42 17.00
C VAL A 71 -4.60 10.11 18.13
N SER A 72 -3.43 10.70 17.84
CA SER A 72 -2.67 11.48 18.83
C SER A 72 -3.40 12.76 19.24
N ARG A 73 -4.27 13.30 18.38
CA ARG A 73 -5.08 14.49 18.68
C ARG A 73 -6.45 14.12 19.27
N ALA A 74 -6.95 12.95 18.92
CA ALA A 74 -8.22 12.42 19.41
C ALA A 74 -8.20 12.27 20.94
N ARG A 75 -9.14 12.94 21.61
CA ARG A 75 -9.31 12.88 23.07
C ARG A 75 -10.28 11.78 23.48
N ASN A 76 -11.22 11.44 22.61
CA ASN A 76 -12.30 10.49 22.87
C ASN A 76 -12.32 9.33 21.87
N GLU A 77 -13.01 8.23 22.22
CA GLU A 77 -13.16 7.07 21.32
C GLU A 77 -13.88 7.42 20.01
N LYS A 78 -14.84 8.35 20.03
CA LYS A 78 -15.52 8.82 18.80
C LYS A 78 -14.56 9.44 17.80
N GLU A 79 -13.60 10.25 18.26
CA GLU A 79 -12.58 10.83 17.39
C GLU A 79 -11.61 9.75 16.87
N LYS A 80 -11.24 8.77 17.72
CA LYS A 80 -10.43 7.64 17.26
C LYS A 80 -11.15 6.82 16.17
N GLN A 81 -12.46 6.60 16.31
CA GLN A 81 -13.27 5.93 15.28
C GLN A 81 -13.31 6.73 13.97
N GLU A 82 -13.40 8.06 14.03
CA GLU A 82 -13.29 8.92 12.84
C GLU A 82 -11.90 8.79 12.19
N CYS A 83 -10.82 8.76 12.99
CA CYS A 83 -9.47 8.53 12.49
C CYS A 83 -9.31 7.17 11.82
N GLU A 84 -9.93 6.13 12.39
CA GLU A 84 -9.92 4.79 11.81
C GLU A 84 -10.55 4.78 10.40
N LYS A 85 -11.57 5.60 10.13
CA LYS A 85 -12.16 5.71 8.78
C LYS A 85 -11.18 6.25 7.73
N LEU A 86 -10.12 6.95 8.14
CA LEU A 86 -9.05 7.43 7.25
C LEU A 86 -8.07 6.31 6.84
N LEU A 87 -8.03 5.20 7.57
CA LEU A 87 -7.18 4.06 7.21
C LEU A 87 -7.80 3.23 6.10
N THR A 88 -7.00 2.94 5.07
CA THR A 88 -7.34 1.91 4.08
C THR A 88 -7.30 0.52 4.72
N PRO A 89 -8.09 -0.45 4.23
CA PRO A 89 -8.09 -1.81 4.77
C PRO A 89 -6.71 -2.47 4.72
N GLU A 90 -5.88 -2.14 3.73
CA GLU A 90 -4.48 -2.54 3.65
C GLU A 90 -3.63 -1.89 4.75
N ALA A 91 -3.81 -0.60 5.02
CA ALA A 91 -3.09 0.08 6.10
C ALA A 91 -3.47 -0.48 7.48
N ARG A 92 -4.74 -0.80 7.72
CA ARG A 92 -5.19 -1.48 8.95
C ARG A 92 -4.53 -2.85 9.11
N LYS A 93 -4.53 -3.67 8.05
CA LYS A 93 -3.89 -4.99 8.05
C LYS A 93 -2.38 -4.89 8.27
N PHE A 94 -1.73 -3.91 7.64
CA PHE A 94 -0.31 -3.65 7.82
C PHE A 94 0.00 -3.25 9.27
N LEU A 95 -0.78 -2.32 9.84
CA LEU A 95 -0.64 -1.91 11.23
C LEU A 95 -0.79 -3.09 12.19
N ALA A 96 -1.80 -3.94 11.98
CA ALA A 96 -2.03 -5.13 12.79
C ALA A 96 -0.85 -6.11 12.72
N LYS A 97 -0.30 -6.37 11.52
CA LYS A 97 0.91 -7.21 11.34
C LYS A 97 2.14 -6.62 12.03
N GLU A 98 2.35 -5.30 11.91
CA GLU A 98 3.46 -4.60 12.57
C GLU A 98 3.35 -4.66 14.10
N LEU A 99 2.16 -4.47 14.66
CA LEU A 99 1.91 -4.59 16.10
C LEU A 99 2.17 -6.02 16.60
N GLN A 100 1.72 -7.03 15.86
CA GLN A 100 2.02 -8.43 16.18
C GLN A 100 3.52 -8.75 16.13
N GLN A 101 4.27 -8.13 15.23
CA GLN A 101 5.74 -8.30 15.17
C GLN A 101 6.45 -7.57 16.31
N LYS A 102 6.00 -6.37 16.68
CA LYS A 102 6.56 -5.62 17.82
C LYS A 102 6.39 -6.38 19.13
N ASP A 103 5.22 -6.96 19.36
CA ASP A 103 4.94 -7.76 20.57
C ASP A 103 5.87 -8.98 20.69
N LYS A 104 6.13 -9.66 19.56
CA LYS A 104 7.12 -10.75 19.51
C LYS A 104 8.54 -10.26 19.82
N ARG A 105 8.93 -9.08 19.32
CA ARG A 105 10.27 -8.52 19.52
C ARG A 105 10.51 -8.09 20.96
N SER A 106 9.47 -7.62 21.66
CA SER A 106 9.51 -7.27 23.08
C SER A 106 9.59 -8.48 24.02
N LYS A 107 9.20 -9.68 23.57
CA LYS A 107 9.28 -10.93 24.35
C LYS A 107 10.62 -11.66 24.23
N ILE A 108 11.49 -11.19 23.34
CA ILE A 108 12.82 -11.79 23.06
C ILE A 108 13.95 -10.90 23.63
N ALA A 109 13.60 -9.75 24.22
CA ALA A 109 14.51 -8.85 24.93
C ALA A 109 14.29 -8.99 26.44
#